data_AF-A0A956N7H0-F1
#
_entry.id   AF-A0A956N7H0-F1
#
_cell.length_a   1.000
_cell.length_b   1.000
_cell.length_c   1.000
_cell.angle_alpha   90.00
_cell.angle_beta   90.00
_cell.angle_gamma   90.00
#
_symmetry.space_group_name_H-M   'P 1'
#
loop_
_entity.id
_entity.type
_entity.pdbx_description
1 polymer ?
#
loop_
_entity_poly.entity_id
_entity_poly.type
_entity_poly.pdbx_seq_one_letter_code
_entity_poly.pdbx_strand_id
1 'polypeptide(L)'
;AVPAEDLDASGVPDFVERAGAWAETSRTTFRNAGFTSPVGRDGLVDVEFRAMNAYGLTRIVGGFPVISLHHDFLGFPDNSDPEGSDRGAAKVTIAHEIKHASQYAASGWTEGGWLEADATWAEDFVFDQVDDYVRYVAERSPVSDPDAWLPASYGACVWQHLLEQRHGVELLKEFFDRRSAVRQEDARESFEFALNAYGSDVATEARELGLWSYFCGANSGGKPLGFDEAAAWPTPPYVAHVVEPSATRSGRLGGLESHYLLIQAGDRIGSPVLALTGAGAARCSMSALLLRTSGVREVIPVPVDGTGAALELPCEWSDLAMLAVVITNRDAFSPETEWFVTIDVDGAVDVLDPEGAVPFALAAPRPNPFRGSTALAFSLPRESDVRLAVFDVSGRLVRRLIDGERLPAGPHERRWDGTDEVGRTAAPGVYYYRLQSGEYSDSRRMLLLR
;
A
#
# COMPACT_ATOMS: atom_id res chain seq x y z
N ALA A 1 13.89 23.33 -24.77
CA ALA A 1 14.33 22.68 -26.02
C ALA A 1 15.37 21.64 -25.63
N VAL A 2 15.42 20.48 -26.29
CA VAL A 2 16.41 19.45 -25.92
C VAL A 2 17.84 20.00 -25.98
N PRO A 3 18.79 19.44 -25.21
CA PRO A 3 20.21 19.77 -25.36
C PRO A 3 20.63 19.65 -26.82
N ALA A 4 21.30 20.68 -27.36
CA ALA A 4 21.62 20.79 -28.79
C ALA A 4 22.93 20.10 -29.18
N GLU A 5 23.57 19.39 -28.25
CA GLU A 5 24.80 18.64 -28.50
C GLU A 5 24.54 17.50 -29.49
N ASP A 6 25.37 17.43 -30.53
CA ASP A 6 25.36 16.45 -31.64
C ASP A 6 26.82 16.18 -31.97
N LEU A 7 27.44 15.26 -31.21
CA LEU A 7 28.90 15.03 -31.25
C LEU A 7 29.31 14.20 -32.47
N ASP A 8 28.41 13.39 -33.01
CA ASP A 8 28.67 12.54 -34.17
C ASP A 8 28.26 13.20 -35.51
N ALA A 9 27.63 14.39 -35.43
CA ALA A 9 27.15 15.17 -36.56
C ALA A 9 26.10 14.43 -37.41
N SER A 10 25.29 13.58 -36.77
CA SER A 10 24.15 12.89 -37.40
C SER A 10 23.05 13.85 -37.84
N GLY A 11 23.01 15.06 -37.29
CA GLY A 11 21.92 16.02 -37.44
C GLY A 11 20.78 15.78 -36.45
N VAL A 12 20.94 14.83 -35.52
CA VAL A 12 20.02 14.54 -34.42
C VAL A 12 20.76 14.78 -33.11
N PRO A 13 20.20 15.51 -32.14
CA PRO A 13 20.90 15.71 -30.88
C PRO A 13 21.16 14.39 -30.15
N ASP A 14 22.36 14.21 -29.57
CA ASP A 14 22.78 12.96 -28.91
C ASP A 14 21.78 12.53 -27.82
N PHE A 15 21.15 13.49 -27.15
CA PHE A 15 20.11 13.22 -26.15
C PHE A 15 18.90 12.51 -26.75
N VAL A 16 18.47 12.90 -27.96
CA VAL A 16 17.35 12.29 -28.67
C VAL A 16 17.72 10.89 -29.12
N GLU A 17 18.95 10.67 -29.59
CA GLU A 17 19.42 9.34 -29.98
C GLU A 17 19.49 8.38 -28.79
N ARG A 18 20.02 8.83 -27.65
CA ARG A 18 20.03 8.04 -26.41
C ARG A 18 18.61 7.68 -25.96
N ALA A 19 17.70 8.65 -25.97
CA ALA A 19 16.30 8.40 -25.65
C ALA A 19 15.66 7.37 -26.61
N GLY A 20 15.98 7.44 -27.91
CA GLY A 20 15.58 6.43 -28.89
C GLY A 20 16.13 5.03 -28.57
N ALA A 21 17.38 4.93 -28.15
CA ALA A 21 17.99 3.66 -27.72
C ALA A 21 17.32 3.09 -26.47
N TRP A 22 17.05 3.92 -25.45
CA TRP A 22 16.32 3.49 -24.25
C TRP A 22 14.89 3.05 -24.58
N ALA A 23 14.21 3.74 -25.49
CA ALA A 23 12.88 3.35 -25.96
C ALA A 23 12.88 1.98 -26.67
N GLU A 24 13.89 1.71 -27.49
CA GLU A 24 14.03 0.42 -28.15
C GLU A 24 14.34 -0.71 -27.16
N THR A 25 15.13 -0.43 -26.11
CA THR A 25 15.35 -1.36 -24.99
C THR A 25 14.02 -1.70 -24.31
N SER A 26 13.26 -0.71 -23.84
CA SER A 26 11.96 -0.95 -23.18
C SER A 26 10.99 -1.73 -24.06
N ARG A 27 10.87 -1.32 -25.34
CA ARG A 27 10.00 -1.99 -26.31
C ARG A 27 10.40 -3.44 -26.53
N THR A 28 11.70 -3.72 -26.65
CA THR A 28 12.21 -5.08 -26.85
C THR A 28 12.01 -5.93 -25.61
N THR A 29 12.27 -5.39 -24.41
CA THR A 29 12.04 -6.08 -23.13
C THR A 29 10.57 -6.48 -22.97
N PHE A 30 9.63 -5.54 -23.18
CA PHE A 30 8.20 -5.86 -23.09
C PHE A 30 7.73 -6.86 -24.14
N ARG A 31 8.21 -6.73 -25.39
CA ARG A 31 7.89 -7.69 -26.46
C ARG A 31 8.40 -9.09 -26.12
N ASN A 32 9.61 -9.21 -25.57
CA ASN A 32 10.18 -10.49 -25.20
C ASN A 32 9.43 -11.13 -24.02
N ALA A 33 8.89 -10.33 -23.11
CA ALA A 33 7.99 -10.77 -22.04
C ALA A 33 6.55 -11.05 -22.52
N GLY A 34 6.25 -10.82 -23.81
CA GLY A 34 4.96 -11.14 -24.43
C GLY A 34 3.89 -10.06 -24.28
N PHE A 35 4.21 -8.87 -23.78
CA PHE A 35 3.24 -7.77 -23.71
C PHE A 35 2.88 -7.23 -25.10
N THR A 36 1.68 -6.67 -25.22
CA THR A 36 1.17 -6.12 -26.48
C THR A 36 2.03 -4.95 -26.95
N SER A 37 2.59 -5.05 -28.16
CA SER A 37 3.37 -3.95 -28.73
C SER A 37 2.44 -2.79 -29.11
N PRO A 38 2.73 -1.55 -28.67
CA PRO A 38 1.98 -0.38 -29.12
C PRO A 38 2.21 -0.11 -30.60
N VAL A 39 1.18 0.42 -31.27
CA VAL A 39 1.23 0.78 -32.69
C VAL A 39 0.74 2.21 -32.84
N GLY A 40 1.55 3.08 -33.46
CA GLY A 40 1.12 4.42 -33.81
C GLY A 40 0.64 4.54 -35.26
N ARG A 41 0.44 5.78 -35.72
CA ARG A 41 -0.32 6.07 -36.95
C ARG A 41 0.26 5.43 -38.20
N ASP A 42 1.58 5.40 -38.31
CA ASP A 42 2.35 4.89 -39.44
C ASP A 42 3.07 3.58 -39.11
N GLY A 43 2.67 2.92 -38.02
CA GLY A 43 3.33 1.72 -37.50
C GLY A 43 4.38 2.01 -36.43
N LEU A 44 4.73 3.29 -36.19
CA LEU A 44 5.65 3.71 -35.14
C LEU A 44 4.94 4.57 -34.09
N VAL A 45 5.35 4.45 -32.83
CA VAL A 45 4.84 5.31 -31.75
C VAL A 45 5.58 6.65 -31.80
N ASP A 46 4.82 7.74 -31.91
CA ASP A 46 5.39 9.09 -31.92
C ASP A 46 5.91 9.43 -30.52
N VAL A 47 7.16 9.89 -30.44
CA VAL A 47 7.78 10.41 -29.21
C VAL A 47 8.20 11.85 -29.45
N GLU A 48 7.77 12.76 -28.57
CA GLU A 48 8.10 14.18 -28.64
C GLU A 48 8.69 14.70 -27.33
N PHE A 49 9.56 15.70 -27.42
CA PHE A 49 10.20 16.33 -26.27
C PHE A 49 9.61 17.71 -25.99
N ARG A 50 9.26 17.97 -24.73
CA ARG A 50 8.56 19.20 -24.33
C ARG A 50 9.18 19.81 -23.08
N ALA A 51 9.11 21.14 -22.99
CA ALA A 51 9.29 21.83 -21.72
C ALA A 51 7.97 21.69 -20.93
N MET A 52 8.00 20.94 -19.83
CA MET A 52 6.83 20.57 -19.04
C MET A 52 7.19 20.35 -17.57
N ASN A 53 6.22 20.44 -16.66
CA ASN A 53 6.44 20.20 -15.22
C ASN A 53 6.15 18.73 -14.83
N ALA A 54 6.42 17.80 -15.74
CA ALA A 54 6.26 16.37 -15.52
C ALA A 54 7.37 15.62 -16.25
N TYR A 55 7.64 14.39 -15.84
CA TYR A 55 8.65 13.53 -16.45
C TYR A 55 8.24 13.11 -17.86
N GLY A 56 7.04 12.53 -17.97
CA GLY A 56 6.48 12.00 -19.20
C GLY A 56 4.96 12.11 -19.21
N LEU A 57 4.36 11.84 -20.37
CA LEU A 57 2.93 11.61 -20.52
C LEU A 57 2.62 10.91 -21.84
N THR A 58 1.84 9.84 -21.78
CA THR A 58 1.23 9.19 -22.94
C THR A 58 -0.17 9.73 -23.19
N ARG A 59 -0.44 10.17 -24.41
CA ARG A 59 -1.75 10.70 -24.84
C ARG A 59 -2.26 9.96 -26.06
N ILE A 60 -3.58 9.90 -26.22
CA ILE A 60 -4.19 9.33 -27.41
C ILE A 60 -4.57 10.45 -28.38
N VAL A 61 -3.96 10.45 -29.56
CA VAL A 61 -4.21 11.44 -30.62
C VAL A 61 -4.65 10.72 -31.89
N GLY A 62 -5.91 10.94 -32.30
CA GLY A 62 -6.48 10.27 -33.47
C GLY A 62 -6.55 8.74 -33.31
N GLY A 63 -6.68 8.24 -32.08
CA GLY A 63 -6.75 6.82 -31.76
C GLY A 63 -5.41 6.13 -31.51
N PHE A 64 -4.29 6.86 -31.66
CA PHE A 64 -2.93 6.32 -31.51
C PHE A 64 -2.21 6.92 -30.30
N PRO A 65 -1.36 6.15 -29.59
CA PRO A 65 -0.55 6.69 -28.51
C PRO A 65 0.54 7.62 -29.05
N VAL A 66 0.74 8.73 -28.36
CA VAL A 66 1.82 9.71 -28.55
C VAL A 66 2.44 9.95 -27.19
N ILE A 67 3.75 9.74 -27.09
CA ILE A 67 4.52 9.90 -25.84
C ILE A 67 5.16 11.28 -25.84
N SER A 68 4.96 12.03 -24.77
CA SER A 68 5.65 13.30 -24.50
C SER A 68 6.65 13.09 -23.37
N LEU A 69 7.90 13.47 -23.58
CA LEU A 69 8.98 13.37 -22.59
C LEU A 69 9.47 14.77 -22.20
N HIS A 70 9.96 14.89 -20.96
CA HIS A 70 10.69 16.09 -20.55
C HIS A 70 11.91 16.31 -21.45
N HIS A 71 12.21 17.56 -21.74
CA HIS A 71 13.23 17.91 -22.74
C HIS A 71 14.68 17.66 -22.32
N ASP A 72 15.00 17.60 -21.02
CA ASP A 72 16.38 17.42 -20.54
C ASP A 72 16.52 16.63 -19.22
N PHE A 73 15.40 16.27 -18.58
CA PHE A 73 15.33 15.65 -17.25
C PHE A 73 16.18 16.30 -16.13
N LEU A 74 16.57 17.57 -16.27
CA LEU A 74 17.35 18.25 -15.23
C LEU A 74 16.47 18.73 -14.08
N GLY A 75 16.96 18.59 -12.84
CA GLY A 75 16.28 19.07 -11.64
C GLY A 75 15.20 18.13 -11.08
N PHE A 76 15.11 16.92 -11.63
CA PHE A 76 14.31 15.84 -11.05
C PHE A 76 15.05 15.16 -9.89
N PRO A 77 14.32 14.54 -8.94
CA PRO A 77 14.91 13.78 -7.83
C PRO A 77 16.01 12.78 -8.25
N ASP A 78 16.96 12.61 -7.33
CA ASP A 78 18.07 11.67 -7.48
C ASP A 78 17.57 10.20 -7.51
N ASN A 79 18.30 9.35 -8.22
CA ASN A 79 18.11 7.90 -8.33
C ASN A 79 19.47 7.18 -8.45
N SER A 80 19.46 5.85 -8.51
CA SER A 80 20.65 5.00 -8.43
C SER A 80 21.39 4.79 -9.76
N ASP A 81 20.94 5.39 -10.87
CA ASP A 81 21.53 5.09 -12.19
C ASP A 81 23.03 5.42 -12.24
N PRO A 82 23.90 4.48 -12.67
CA PRO A 82 25.35 4.67 -12.68
C PRO A 82 25.81 5.73 -13.69
N GLU A 83 24.98 6.07 -14.68
CA GLU A 83 25.26 7.13 -15.64
C GLU A 83 24.79 8.51 -15.14
N GLY A 84 24.13 8.59 -13.99
CA GLY A 84 23.65 9.85 -13.38
C GLY A 84 22.13 9.97 -13.38
N SER A 85 21.60 10.71 -12.40
CA SER A 85 20.17 10.69 -12.09
C SER A 85 19.28 11.31 -13.17
N ASP A 86 19.78 12.26 -13.95
CA ASP A 86 19.09 12.81 -15.13
C ASP A 86 18.86 11.74 -16.21
N ARG A 87 19.87 10.89 -16.44
CA ARG A 87 19.77 9.75 -17.38
C ARG A 87 18.89 8.64 -16.82
N GLY A 88 19.03 8.32 -15.53
CA GLY A 88 18.15 7.38 -14.84
C GLY A 88 16.68 7.78 -14.94
N ALA A 89 16.38 9.05 -14.65
CA ALA A 89 15.04 9.62 -14.78
C ALA A 89 14.49 9.48 -16.21
N ALA A 90 15.30 9.76 -17.23
CA ALA A 90 14.89 9.59 -18.62
C ALA A 90 14.59 8.13 -18.96
N LYS A 91 15.45 7.18 -18.56
CA LYS A 91 15.29 5.73 -18.80
C LYS A 91 13.98 5.20 -18.24
N VAL A 92 13.74 5.41 -16.94
CA VAL A 92 12.52 4.90 -16.27
C VAL A 92 11.27 5.56 -16.83
N THR A 93 11.30 6.87 -17.08
CA THR A 93 10.16 7.57 -17.70
C THR A 93 9.83 6.99 -19.08
N ILE A 94 10.83 6.70 -19.90
CA ILE A 94 10.61 6.12 -21.22
C ILE A 94 10.00 4.71 -21.11
N ALA A 95 10.49 3.88 -20.18
CA ALA A 95 9.89 2.57 -19.92
C ALA A 95 8.43 2.68 -19.46
N HIS A 96 8.15 3.59 -18.52
CA HIS A 96 6.83 3.89 -17.99
C HIS A 96 5.84 4.28 -19.10
N GLU A 97 6.21 5.26 -19.94
CA GLU A 97 5.32 5.75 -20.99
C GLU A 97 5.12 4.75 -22.14
N ILE A 98 6.14 3.96 -22.47
CA ILE A 98 5.98 2.86 -23.42
C ILE A 98 5.05 1.79 -22.85
N LYS A 99 5.12 1.53 -21.54
CA LYS A 99 4.20 0.61 -20.88
C LYS A 99 2.77 1.15 -20.94
N HIS A 100 2.53 2.44 -20.72
CA HIS A 100 1.21 3.03 -20.97
C HIS A 100 0.71 2.84 -22.40
N ALA A 101 1.56 3.05 -23.40
CA ALA A 101 1.20 2.80 -24.79
C ALA A 101 0.85 1.30 -25.02
N SER A 102 1.60 0.38 -24.42
CA SER A 102 1.35 -1.07 -24.45
C SER A 102 0.01 -1.44 -23.79
N GLN A 103 -0.27 -0.89 -22.61
CA GLN A 103 -1.54 -1.06 -21.88
C GLN A 103 -2.72 -0.55 -22.72
N TYR A 104 -2.59 0.62 -23.36
CA TYR A 104 -3.64 1.14 -24.25
C TYR A 104 -3.90 0.20 -25.42
N ALA A 105 -2.85 -0.34 -26.03
CA ALA A 105 -2.99 -1.29 -27.14
C ALA A 105 -3.66 -2.61 -26.71
N ALA A 106 -3.36 -3.09 -25.50
CA ALA A 106 -3.98 -4.29 -24.95
C ALA A 106 -5.47 -4.04 -24.64
N SER A 107 -5.76 -3.08 -23.78
CA SER A 107 -7.06 -2.98 -23.11
C SER A 107 -7.81 -1.68 -23.37
N GLY A 108 -7.14 -0.65 -23.87
CA GLY A 108 -7.67 0.72 -23.93
C GLY A 108 -7.71 1.41 -22.56
N TRP A 109 -6.79 1.05 -21.64
CA TRP A 109 -6.68 1.62 -20.28
C TRP A 109 -7.88 1.37 -19.38
N THR A 110 -8.40 0.15 -19.40
CA THR A 110 -9.57 -0.22 -18.60
C THR A 110 -9.18 -0.79 -17.22
N GLU A 111 -7.89 -0.83 -16.88
CA GLU A 111 -7.34 -1.35 -15.60
C GLU A 111 -7.66 -0.45 -14.39
N GLY A 112 -8.15 0.77 -14.62
CA GLY A 112 -8.46 1.72 -13.56
C GLY A 112 -7.22 2.11 -12.76
N GLY A 113 -7.30 2.00 -11.43
CA GLY A 113 -6.19 2.41 -10.55
C GLY A 113 -4.88 1.65 -10.81
N TRP A 114 -4.93 0.43 -11.32
CA TRP A 114 -3.74 -0.41 -11.52
C TRP A 114 -2.82 0.03 -12.67
N LEU A 115 -3.25 1.00 -13.48
CA LEU A 115 -2.51 1.48 -14.65
C LEU A 115 -1.11 1.99 -14.27
N GLU A 116 -1.05 2.89 -13.28
CA GLU A 116 0.19 3.48 -12.79
C GLU A 116 1.05 2.43 -12.06
N ALA A 117 0.45 1.53 -11.30
CA ALA A 117 1.16 0.49 -10.56
C ALA A 117 1.97 -0.42 -11.51
N ASP A 118 1.36 -0.87 -12.61
CA ASP A 118 2.02 -1.72 -13.61
C ASP A 118 2.99 -0.92 -14.49
N ALA A 119 2.75 0.36 -14.76
CA ALA A 119 3.71 1.22 -15.45
C ALA A 119 4.95 1.54 -14.59
N THR A 120 4.77 1.71 -13.28
CA THR A 120 5.86 1.90 -12.30
C THR A 120 6.68 0.64 -12.13
N TRP A 121 6.05 -0.53 -12.01
CA TRP A 121 6.76 -1.82 -12.00
C TRP A 121 7.61 -2.00 -13.27
N ALA A 122 7.10 -1.56 -14.41
CA ALA A 122 7.79 -1.66 -15.68
C ALA A 122 9.06 -0.79 -15.77
N GLU A 123 9.21 0.24 -14.93
CA GLU A 123 10.44 1.01 -14.80
C GLU A 123 11.59 0.11 -14.35
N ASP A 124 11.36 -0.61 -13.26
CA ASP A 124 12.31 -1.52 -12.62
C ASP A 124 12.56 -2.77 -13.46
N PHE A 125 11.49 -3.35 -14.02
CA PHE A 125 11.60 -4.50 -14.91
C PHE A 125 12.51 -4.26 -16.13
N VAL A 126 12.58 -3.02 -16.63
CA VAL A 126 13.44 -2.68 -17.78
C VAL A 126 14.80 -2.17 -17.32
N PHE A 127 14.86 -1.37 -16.26
CA PHE A 127 16.06 -0.69 -15.80
C PHE A 127 16.27 -0.85 -14.28
N ASP A 128 16.38 -2.11 -13.86
CA ASP A 128 16.63 -2.59 -12.49
C ASP A 128 17.64 -1.74 -11.72
N GLN A 129 18.75 -1.34 -12.35
CA GLN A 129 19.80 -0.56 -11.66
C GLN A 129 19.41 0.88 -11.27
N VAL A 130 18.23 1.38 -11.66
CA VAL A 130 17.83 2.79 -11.43
C VAL A 130 17.16 2.96 -10.06
N ASP A 131 16.39 1.98 -9.60
CA ASP A 131 15.66 1.99 -8.32
C ASP A 131 14.79 3.25 -8.06
N ASP A 132 14.35 3.99 -9.10
CA ASP A 132 13.58 5.24 -8.89
C ASP A 132 12.26 4.96 -8.16
N TYR A 133 11.69 3.77 -8.37
CA TYR A 133 10.41 3.39 -7.81
C TYR A 133 10.40 3.23 -6.28
N VAL A 134 11.57 3.00 -5.66
CA VAL A 134 11.70 2.83 -4.20
C VAL A 134 11.16 4.04 -3.44
N ARG A 135 11.30 5.25 -4.01
CA ARG A 135 10.72 6.46 -3.44
C ARG A 135 9.19 6.39 -3.34
N TYR A 136 8.54 5.82 -4.35
CA TYR A 136 7.08 5.68 -4.36
C TYR A 136 6.61 4.63 -3.36
N VAL A 137 7.40 3.57 -3.17
CA VAL A 137 7.18 2.60 -2.10
C VAL A 137 7.21 3.29 -0.74
N ALA A 138 8.13 4.26 -0.53
CA ALA A 138 8.22 5.04 0.70
C ALA A 138 7.08 6.06 0.91
N GLU A 139 6.43 6.53 -0.16
CA GLU A 139 5.38 7.55 -0.08
C GLU A 139 3.99 6.97 0.22
N ARG A 140 3.51 6.06 -0.64
CA ARG A 140 2.18 5.45 -0.50
C ARG A 140 2.14 4.09 -1.19
N SER A 141 2.24 3.03 -0.40
CA SER A 141 2.30 1.64 -0.88
C SER A 141 1.72 0.67 0.15
N PRO A 142 1.53 -0.61 -0.20
CA PRO A 142 1.23 -1.66 0.77
C PRO A 142 2.25 -1.78 1.91
N VAL A 143 3.46 -1.22 1.76
CA VAL A 143 4.53 -1.25 2.76
C VAL A 143 4.48 -0.02 3.66
N SER A 144 4.40 1.19 3.09
CA SER A 144 4.44 2.44 3.85
C SER A 144 3.09 2.86 4.42
N ASP A 145 1.99 2.46 3.78
CA ASP A 145 0.61 2.84 4.09
C ASP A 145 -0.32 1.59 4.03
N PRO A 146 0.00 0.54 4.80
CA PRO A 146 -0.64 -0.77 4.68
C PRO A 146 -2.15 -0.76 4.96
N ASP A 147 -2.67 0.28 5.61
CA ASP A 147 -4.07 0.48 6.00
C ASP A 147 -4.80 1.59 5.21
N ALA A 148 -4.19 2.14 4.16
CA ALA A 148 -4.86 3.13 3.30
C ALA A 148 -4.32 3.20 1.85
N TRP A 149 -3.52 2.22 1.43
CA TRP A 149 -3.01 2.17 0.06
C TRP A 149 -4.14 1.89 -0.94
N LEU A 150 -3.99 2.43 -2.16
CA LEU A 150 -4.93 2.20 -3.26
C LEU A 150 -4.13 1.88 -4.53
N PRO A 151 -4.67 1.06 -5.45
CA PRO A 151 -4.03 0.75 -6.72
C PRO A 151 -3.58 1.98 -7.52
N ALA A 152 -4.27 3.12 -7.36
CA ALA A 152 -4.03 4.38 -8.06
C ALA A 152 -2.79 5.18 -7.59
N SER A 153 -1.79 4.53 -7.03
CA SER A 153 -0.53 5.17 -6.61
C SER A 153 0.65 4.46 -7.26
N TYR A 154 1.73 5.19 -7.55
CA TYR A 154 2.96 4.60 -8.08
C TYR A 154 3.48 3.48 -7.17
N GLY A 155 3.44 3.68 -5.85
CA GLY A 155 3.86 2.68 -4.85
C GLY A 155 2.98 1.42 -4.79
N ALA A 156 1.84 1.38 -5.47
CA ALA A 156 1.08 0.14 -5.62
C ALA A 156 1.79 -0.91 -6.51
N CYS A 157 2.88 -0.54 -7.20
CA CYS A 157 3.74 -1.46 -7.96
C CYS A 157 4.23 -2.67 -7.16
N VAL A 158 4.27 -2.56 -5.83
CA VAL A 158 4.60 -3.67 -4.91
C VAL A 158 3.72 -4.90 -5.17
N TRP A 159 2.47 -4.72 -5.60
CA TRP A 159 1.61 -5.83 -6.03
C TRP A 159 2.18 -6.55 -7.26
N GLN A 160 2.63 -5.82 -8.27
CA GLN A 160 3.24 -6.40 -9.47
C GLN A 160 4.56 -7.09 -9.15
N HIS A 161 5.42 -6.49 -8.30
CA HIS A 161 6.65 -7.16 -7.83
C HIS A 161 6.36 -8.45 -7.07
N LEU A 162 5.31 -8.48 -6.24
CA LEU A 162 4.90 -9.69 -5.53
C LEU A 162 4.52 -10.79 -6.52
N LEU A 163 3.68 -10.45 -7.48
CA LEU A 163 3.18 -11.38 -8.49
C LEU A 163 4.31 -11.91 -9.38
N GLU A 164 5.19 -11.04 -9.85
CA GLU A 164 6.36 -11.42 -10.64
C GLU A 164 7.29 -12.35 -9.86
N GLN A 165 7.68 -12.00 -8.63
CA GLN A 165 8.63 -12.81 -7.86
C GLN A 165 8.06 -14.16 -7.44
N ARG A 166 6.74 -14.29 -7.32
CA ARG A 166 6.08 -15.54 -6.93
C ARG A 166 5.71 -16.43 -8.11
N HIS A 167 5.33 -15.85 -9.24
CA HIS A 167 4.71 -16.57 -10.36
C HIS A 167 5.40 -16.34 -11.71
N GLY A 168 6.33 -15.39 -11.79
CA GLY A 168 6.97 -14.96 -13.03
C GLY A 168 6.22 -13.82 -13.72
N VAL A 169 6.91 -13.12 -14.62
CA VAL A 169 6.35 -12.03 -15.44
C VAL A 169 5.20 -12.51 -16.34
N GLU A 170 5.18 -13.81 -16.66
CA GLU A 170 4.16 -14.46 -17.47
C GLU A 170 2.76 -14.33 -16.85
N LEU A 171 2.65 -14.22 -15.52
CA LEU A 171 1.37 -13.98 -14.86
C LEU A 171 0.84 -12.58 -15.17
N LEU A 172 1.70 -11.56 -15.15
CA LEU A 172 1.31 -10.19 -15.52
C LEU A 172 0.93 -10.11 -16.99
N LYS A 173 1.62 -10.86 -17.87
CA LYS A 173 1.24 -11.00 -19.27
C LYS A 173 -0.12 -11.71 -19.41
N GLU A 174 -0.41 -12.77 -18.66
CA GLU A 174 -1.71 -13.45 -18.67
C GLU A 174 -2.86 -12.52 -18.25
N PHE A 175 -2.61 -11.68 -17.24
CA PHE A 175 -3.54 -10.62 -16.86
C PHE A 175 -3.88 -9.72 -18.06
N PHE A 176 -2.89 -9.20 -18.79
CA PHE A 176 -3.13 -8.32 -19.94
C PHE A 176 -3.74 -9.04 -21.15
N ASP A 177 -3.44 -10.31 -21.39
CA ASP A 177 -4.11 -11.11 -22.41
C ASP A 177 -5.61 -11.24 -22.10
N ARG A 178 -5.95 -11.47 -20.81
CA ARG A 178 -7.34 -11.48 -20.36
C ARG A 178 -8.01 -10.11 -20.55
N ARG A 179 -7.34 -9.02 -20.19
CA ARG A 179 -7.82 -7.65 -20.43
C ARG A 179 -8.10 -7.41 -21.92
N SER A 180 -7.21 -7.86 -22.79
CA SER A 180 -7.35 -7.70 -24.25
C SER A 180 -8.57 -8.46 -24.79
N ALA A 181 -8.79 -9.67 -24.29
CA ALA A 181 -9.95 -10.49 -24.65
C ALA A 181 -11.28 -9.94 -24.10
N VAL A 182 -11.27 -9.35 -22.90
CA VAL A 182 -12.50 -8.92 -22.19
C VAL A 182 -12.32 -7.53 -21.57
N ARG A 183 -12.16 -6.49 -22.42
CA ARG A 183 -11.79 -5.13 -21.98
C ARG A 183 -12.70 -4.46 -20.95
N GLN A 184 -13.97 -4.87 -20.85
CA GLN A 184 -14.95 -4.31 -19.92
C GLN A 184 -14.99 -5.05 -18.58
N GLU A 185 -14.22 -6.13 -18.43
CA GLU A 185 -14.09 -6.88 -17.19
C GLU A 185 -13.52 -5.98 -16.08
N ASP A 186 -13.83 -6.28 -14.83
CA ASP A 186 -13.16 -5.62 -13.71
C ASP A 186 -11.69 -6.10 -13.61
N ALA A 187 -10.75 -5.23 -13.28
CA ALA A 187 -9.34 -5.62 -13.15
C ALA A 187 -9.14 -6.77 -12.15
N ARG A 188 -9.97 -6.85 -11.10
CA ARG A 188 -10.02 -7.99 -10.19
C ARG A 188 -10.23 -9.30 -10.91
N GLU A 189 -11.28 -9.37 -11.71
CA GLU A 189 -11.72 -10.61 -12.34
C GLU A 189 -10.63 -11.08 -13.32
N SER A 190 -9.91 -10.14 -13.93
CA SER A 190 -8.74 -10.44 -14.74
C SER A 190 -7.56 -10.97 -13.91
N PHE A 191 -7.28 -10.41 -12.72
CA PHE A 191 -6.26 -10.95 -11.82
C PHE A 191 -6.65 -12.34 -11.29
N GLU A 192 -7.90 -12.51 -10.89
CA GLU A 192 -8.45 -13.80 -10.43
C GLU A 192 -8.31 -14.86 -11.53
N PHE A 193 -8.65 -14.52 -12.78
CA PHE A 193 -8.47 -15.41 -13.91
C PHE A 193 -6.99 -15.79 -14.11
N ALA A 194 -6.09 -14.79 -14.14
CA ALA A 194 -4.67 -15.03 -14.33
C ALA A 194 -4.09 -15.90 -13.20
N LEU A 195 -4.38 -15.58 -11.94
CA LEU A 195 -3.90 -16.32 -10.77
C LEU A 195 -4.37 -17.77 -10.73
N ASN A 196 -5.62 -18.03 -11.11
CA ASN A 196 -6.16 -19.38 -11.16
C ASN A 196 -5.37 -20.29 -12.12
N ALA A 197 -4.80 -19.75 -13.20
CA ALA A 197 -3.94 -20.50 -14.12
C ALA A 197 -2.62 -20.96 -13.46
N TYR A 198 -2.21 -20.30 -12.37
CA TYR A 198 -1.00 -20.60 -11.58
C TYR A 198 -1.33 -21.31 -10.26
N GLY A 199 -2.58 -21.73 -10.05
CA GLY A 199 -3.00 -22.42 -8.83
C GLY A 199 -3.06 -21.52 -7.58
N SER A 200 -3.23 -20.22 -7.78
CA SER A 200 -3.42 -19.22 -6.72
C SER A 200 -4.72 -18.43 -6.95
N ASP A 201 -5.00 -17.49 -6.06
CA ASP A 201 -6.15 -16.57 -6.12
C ASP A 201 -5.80 -15.21 -5.50
N VAL A 202 -6.66 -14.20 -5.71
CA VAL A 202 -6.39 -12.85 -5.18
C VAL A 202 -6.31 -12.85 -3.65
N ALA A 203 -7.08 -13.71 -2.97
CA ALA A 203 -7.10 -13.80 -1.51
C ALA A 203 -5.77 -14.32 -0.94
N THR A 204 -5.15 -15.28 -1.63
CA THR A 204 -3.87 -15.87 -1.28
C THR A 204 -2.75 -14.87 -1.49
N GLU A 205 -2.75 -14.16 -2.62
CA GLU A 205 -1.72 -13.15 -2.90
C GLU A 205 -1.90 -11.89 -2.04
N ALA A 206 -3.13 -11.52 -1.67
CA ALA A 206 -3.37 -10.48 -0.68
C ALA A 206 -2.72 -10.82 0.68
N ARG A 207 -2.91 -12.06 1.15
CA ARG A 207 -2.25 -12.54 2.39
C ARG A 207 -0.73 -12.43 2.27
N GLU A 208 -0.16 -12.87 1.14
CA GLU A 208 1.28 -12.85 0.91
C GLU A 208 1.82 -11.42 0.80
N LEU A 209 1.07 -10.49 0.19
CA LEU A 209 1.40 -9.06 0.15
C LEU A 209 1.59 -8.50 1.56
N GLY A 210 0.63 -8.73 2.44
CA GLY A 210 0.70 -8.28 3.83
C GLY A 210 1.89 -8.86 4.57
N LEU A 211 2.17 -10.16 4.36
CA LEU A 211 3.30 -10.86 4.96
C LEU A 211 4.65 -10.38 4.45
N TRP A 212 4.83 -10.27 3.13
CA TRP A 212 6.09 -9.83 2.53
C TRP A 212 6.37 -8.36 2.86
N SER A 213 5.33 -7.53 2.91
CA SER A 213 5.44 -6.13 3.33
C SER A 213 5.93 -6.00 4.77
N TYR A 214 5.53 -6.90 5.68
CA TYR A 214 6.07 -6.93 7.05
C TYR A 214 7.60 -7.03 7.07
N PHE A 215 8.18 -7.84 6.18
CA PHE A 215 9.61 -8.11 6.11
C PHE A 215 10.42 -7.02 5.38
N CYS A 216 9.90 -5.80 5.22
CA CYS A 216 10.63 -4.70 4.61
C CYS A 216 11.42 -3.85 5.63
N GLY A 217 12.37 -3.07 5.12
CA GLY A 217 13.27 -2.20 5.88
C GLY A 217 14.03 -2.93 6.98
N ALA A 218 13.89 -2.44 8.21
CA ALA A 218 14.54 -3.01 9.39
C ALA A 218 14.10 -4.47 9.69
N ASN A 219 12.94 -4.90 9.17
CA ASN A 219 12.42 -6.24 9.39
C ASN A 219 13.01 -7.27 8.40
N SER A 220 13.69 -6.85 7.33
CA SER A 220 14.20 -7.73 6.26
C SER A 220 15.21 -8.78 6.71
N GLY A 221 16.15 -8.40 7.59
CA GLY A 221 17.05 -9.29 8.31
C GLY A 221 17.77 -10.38 7.50
N GLY A 222 18.14 -10.10 6.24
CA GLY A 222 19.01 -10.98 5.44
C GLY A 222 18.37 -12.22 4.80
N LYS A 223 17.02 -12.29 4.81
CA LYS A 223 16.06 -13.21 4.16
C LYS A 223 16.13 -14.74 4.36
N PRO A 224 14.94 -15.33 4.61
CA PRO A 224 14.42 -16.36 3.69
C PRO A 224 12.97 -16.14 3.15
N LEU A 225 12.32 -15.01 3.45
CA LEU A 225 10.96 -14.66 2.97
C LEU A 225 10.88 -13.14 2.68
N GLY A 226 10.12 -12.72 1.65
CA GLY A 226 9.90 -11.30 1.29
C GLY A 226 10.50 -10.88 -0.06
N PHE A 227 10.33 -9.59 -0.41
CA PHE A 227 10.77 -8.98 -1.69
C PHE A 227 12.27 -8.84 -1.82
N ASP A 228 12.86 -9.09 -3.00
CA ASP A 228 14.33 -9.03 -3.23
C ASP A 228 14.98 -7.76 -2.72
N GLU A 229 14.30 -6.63 -2.91
CA GLU A 229 14.77 -5.32 -2.48
C GLU A 229 14.20 -4.86 -1.14
N ALA A 230 13.61 -5.78 -0.36
CA ALA A 230 12.94 -5.46 0.90
C ALA A 230 13.79 -4.62 1.87
N ALA A 231 15.12 -4.77 1.84
CA ALA A 231 16.03 -3.99 2.69
C ALA A 231 16.15 -2.50 2.29
N ALA A 232 15.94 -2.17 1.01
CA ALA A 232 15.95 -0.80 0.50
C ALA A 232 14.61 -0.07 0.73
N TRP A 233 13.54 -0.83 0.97
CA TRP A 233 12.20 -0.32 1.22
C TRP A 233 12.01 0.13 2.67
N PRO A 234 11.00 0.97 2.98
CA PRO A 234 10.72 1.39 4.35
C PRO A 234 10.34 0.22 5.26
N THR A 235 10.57 0.39 6.56
CA THR A 235 9.96 -0.47 7.58
C THR A 235 8.47 -0.15 7.68
N PRO A 236 7.56 -1.13 7.56
CA PRO A 236 6.13 -0.88 7.65
C PRO A 236 5.71 -0.38 9.04
N PRO A 237 4.71 0.52 9.13
CA PRO A 237 4.22 1.02 10.41
C PRO A 237 3.45 -0.07 11.17
N TYR A 238 3.57 -0.09 12.50
CA TYR A 238 2.79 -0.99 13.36
C TYR A 238 1.53 -0.28 13.88
N VAL A 239 0.43 -1.02 13.98
CA VAL A 239 -0.84 -0.48 14.49
C VAL A 239 -0.87 -0.48 16.02
N ALA A 240 -0.19 -1.44 16.67
CA ALA A 240 -0.04 -1.44 18.11
C ALA A 240 1.17 -2.26 18.60
N HIS A 241 1.70 -1.83 19.75
CA HIS A 241 2.51 -2.66 20.63
C HIS A 241 1.62 -3.24 21.74
N VAL A 242 1.72 -4.54 21.99
CA VAL A 242 0.93 -5.24 23.01
C VAL A 242 1.84 -5.61 24.18
N VAL A 243 1.57 -5.01 25.35
CA VAL A 243 2.38 -5.14 26.57
C VAL A 243 1.61 -5.85 27.69
N GLU A 244 0.28 -5.88 27.64
CA GLU A 244 -0.57 -6.56 28.64
C GLU A 244 -0.73 -8.08 28.36
N PRO A 245 -1.06 -8.90 29.39
CA PRO A 245 -1.16 -10.36 29.33
C PRO A 245 -2.40 -10.93 28.63
N SER A 246 -3.42 -10.12 28.37
CA SER A 246 -4.50 -10.48 27.45
C SER A 246 -5.01 -9.22 26.81
N ALA A 247 -5.08 -9.20 25.48
CA ALA A 247 -5.46 -8.03 24.73
C ALA A 247 -6.38 -8.41 23.58
N THR A 248 -7.61 -7.91 23.64
CA THR A 248 -8.44 -7.81 22.44
C THR A 248 -8.05 -6.51 21.72
N ARG A 249 -7.49 -6.67 20.53
CA ARG A 249 -7.27 -5.58 19.58
C ARG A 249 -8.35 -5.64 18.51
N SER A 250 -8.72 -4.49 18.02
CA SER A 250 -9.74 -4.37 17.00
C SER A 250 -9.38 -3.22 16.09
N GLY A 251 -9.95 -3.24 14.89
CA GLY A 251 -9.74 -2.19 13.92
C GLY A 251 -10.63 -2.41 12.72
N ARG A 252 -10.38 -1.63 11.68
CA ARG A 252 -11.01 -1.77 10.38
C ARG A 252 -9.95 -1.95 9.33
N LEU A 253 -10.19 -2.86 8.39
CA LEU A 253 -9.33 -3.07 7.23
C LEU A 253 -10.18 -2.95 5.97
N GLY A 254 -9.85 -2.03 5.10
CA GLY A 254 -10.25 -2.02 3.70
C GLY A 254 -9.69 -3.24 2.95
N GLY A 255 -10.11 -3.43 1.71
CA GLY A 255 -9.64 -4.54 0.90
C GLY A 255 -8.14 -4.45 0.62
N LEU A 256 -7.42 -5.58 0.71
CA LEU A 256 -5.95 -5.69 0.57
C LEU A 256 -5.13 -4.97 1.65
N GLU A 257 -5.78 -4.36 2.64
CA GLU A 257 -5.07 -3.69 3.73
C GLU A 257 -4.55 -4.70 4.76
N SER A 258 -3.46 -4.33 5.42
CA SER A 258 -2.81 -5.12 6.45
C SER A 258 -2.57 -4.32 7.72
N HIS A 259 -2.77 -4.97 8.86
CA HIS A 259 -2.39 -4.46 10.16
C HIS A 259 -1.35 -5.37 10.81
N TYR A 260 -0.43 -4.72 11.52
CA TYR A 260 0.68 -5.37 12.19
C TYR A 260 0.60 -5.10 13.69
N LEU A 261 0.54 -6.17 14.48
CA LEU A 261 0.60 -6.11 15.94
C LEU A 261 1.94 -6.66 16.39
N LEU A 262 2.68 -5.90 17.20
CA LEU A 262 3.93 -6.36 17.79
C LEU A 262 3.69 -6.71 19.26
N ILE A 263 3.97 -7.96 19.63
CA ILE A 263 3.80 -8.48 20.99
C ILE A 263 5.19 -8.72 21.57
N GLN A 264 5.50 -8.02 22.65
CA GLN A 264 6.75 -8.25 23.38
C GLN A 264 6.60 -9.50 24.22
N ALA A 265 7.59 -10.39 24.26
CA ALA A 265 7.50 -11.64 25.04
C ALA A 265 7.48 -11.39 26.56
N GLY A 266 8.29 -10.44 27.07
CA GLY A 266 8.34 -10.09 28.49
C GLY A 266 8.69 -11.28 29.40
N ASP A 267 8.22 -11.25 30.66
CA ASP A 267 8.42 -12.33 31.66
C ASP A 267 7.26 -13.37 31.64
N ARG A 268 6.62 -13.54 30.49
CA ARG A 268 5.41 -14.38 30.35
C ARG A 268 5.75 -15.87 30.31
N ILE A 269 4.77 -16.69 30.69
CA ILE A 269 4.90 -18.15 30.81
C ILE A 269 3.86 -18.85 29.93
N GLY A 270 4.17 -20.06 29.47
CA GLY A 270 3.30 -20.83 28.59
C GLY A 270 3.42 -20.43 27.12
N SER A 271 2.50 -20.98 26.32
CA SER A 271 2.43 -20.74 24.88
C SER A 271 1.54 -19.52 24.55
N PRO A 272 1.90 -18.70 23.55
CA PRO A 272 0.98 -17.70 22.99
C PRO A 272 -0.27 -18.35 22.40
N VAL A 273 -1.44 -17.76 22.63
CA VAL A 273 -2.70 -18.19 22.03
C VAL A 273 -3.31 -17.04 21.22
N LEU A 274 -3.61 -17.31 19.94
CA LEU A 274 -4.14 -16.31 19.01
C LEU A 274 -5.50 -16.74 18.48
N ALA A 275 -6.47 -15.83 18.51
CA ALA A 275 -7.77 -16.01 17.87
C ALA A 275 -8.17 -14.75 17.10
N LEU A 276 -8.73 -14.93 15.91
CA LEU A 276 -9.35 -13.85 15.14
C LEU A 276 -10.87 -14.06 15.16
N THR A 277 -11.60 -13.09 15.72
CA THR A 277 -13.04 -13.12 15.97
C THR A 277 -13.74 -11.91 15.34
N GLY A 278 -15.08 -11.94 15.38
CA GLY A 278 -15.96 -10.88 14.89
C GLY A 278 -16.54 -11.12 13.50
N ALA A 279 -17.57 -10.32 13.17
CA ALA A 279 -18.39 -10.51 11.97
C ALA A 279 -17.60 -10.44 10.64
N GLY A 280 -16.42 -9.79 10.65
CA GLY A 280 -15.52 -9.68 9.50
C GLY A 280 -14.36 -10.67 9.47
N ALA A 281 -14.16 -11.48 10.51
CA ALA A 281 -12.98 -12.34 10.67
C ALA A 281 -12.77 -13.27 9.47
N ALA A 282 -13.83 -13.90 8.97
CA ALA A 282 -13.75 -14.85 7.85
C ALA A 282 -13.19 -14.24 6.55
N ARG A 283 -13.22 -12.91 6.40
CA ARG A 283 -12.65 -12.19 5.24
C ARG A 283 -11.16 -11.90 5.39
N CYS A 284 -10.65 -12.04 6.60
CA CYS A 284 -9.26 -11.78 6.90
C CYS A 284 -8.43 -13.08 6.84
N SER A 285 -7.11 -12.91 6.81
CA SER A 285 -6.14 -13.92 7.23
C SER A 285 -5.40 -13.40 8.44
N MET A 286 -4.89 -14.33 9.26
CA MET A 286 -3.98 -14.02 10.35
C MET A 286 -2.75 -14.92 10.26
N SER A 287 -1.58 -14.38 10.54
CA SER A 287 -0.33 -15.14 10.58
C SER A 287 0.54 -14.64 11.73
N ALA A 288 1.11 -15.58 12.47
CA ALA A 288 2.05 -15.32 13.53
C ALA A 288 3.48 -15.39 12.97
N LEU A 289 4.27 -14.36 13.25
CA LEU A 289 5.68 -14.26 12.90
C LEU A 289 6.51 -14.38 14.17
N LEU A 290 7.19 -15.51 14.31
CA LEU A 290 7.96 -15.83 15.48
C LEU A 290 9.42 -15.48 15.18
N LEU A 291 9.99 -14.56 15.98
CA LEU A 291 11.43 -14.39 16.07
C LEU A 291 11.90 -15.05 17.36
N ARG A 292 12.56 -16.20 17.24
CA ARG A 292 13.10 -16.92 18.38
C ARG A 292 14.30 -16.20 18.98
N THR A 293 14.57 -16.42 20.26
CA THR A 293 15.81 -15.96 20.93
C THR A 293 17.08 -16.50 20.28
N SER A 294 16.97 -17.63 19.56
CA SER A 294 18.04 -18.18 18.72
C SER A 294 18.30 -17.40 17.42
N GLY A 295 17.42 -16.45 17.06
CA GLY A 295 17.44 -15.71 15.80
C GLY A 295 16.68 -16.37 14.65
N VAL A 296 16.14 -17.58 14.84
CA VAL A 296 15.30 -18.27 13.85
C VAL A 296 13.98 -17.51 13.65
N ARG A 297 13.55 -17.41 12.40
CA ARG A 297 12.29 -16.78 11.99
C ARG A 297 11.33 -17.81 11.41
N GLU A 298 10.10 -17.84 11.90
CA GLU A 298 9.06 -18.76 11.44
C GLU A 298 7.75 -18.01 11.19
N VAL A 299 7.01 -18.45 10.17
CA VAL A 299 5.67 -17.95 9.86
C VAL A 299 4.68 -19.08 10.09
N ILE A 300 3.72 -18.86 10.99
CA ILE A 300 2.68 -19.82 11.31
C ILE A 300 1.33 -19.22 10.90
N PRO A 301 0.69 -19.75 9.85
CA PRO A 301 -0.68 -19.36 9.50
C PRO A 301 -1.62 -19.69 10.65
N VAL A 302 -2.39 -18.71 11.10
CA VAL A 302 -3.41 -18.94 12.12
C VAL A 302 -4.73 -19.24 11.40
N PRO A 303 -5.38 -20.38 11.67
CA PRO A 303 -6.68 -20.71 11.09
C PRO A 303 -7.71 -19.62 11.41
N VAL A 304 -8.45 -19.20 10.40
CA VAL A 304 -9.54 -18.24 10.52
C VAL A 304 -10.75 -18.83 9.83
N ASP A 305 -11.71 -19.31 10.61
CA ASP A 305 -12.95 -19.94 10.12
C ASP A 305 -14.21 -19.15 10.51
N GLY A 306 -14.03 -17.98 11.14
CA GLY A 306 -15.12 -17.14 11.63
C GLY A 306 -15.82 -17.66 12.88
N THR A 307 -15.42 -18.82 13.41
CA THR A 307 -15.93 -19.38 14.68
C THR A 307 -15.20 -18.82 15.90
N GLY A 308 -14.06 -18.16 15.66
CA GLY A 308 -13.18 -17.67 16.71
C GLY A 308 -12.27 -18.74 17.30
N ALA A 309 -12.00 -19.82 16.54
CA ALA A 309 -11.07 -20.86 16.95
C ALA A 309 -9.70 -20.26 17.31
N ALA A 310 -9.20 -20.60 18.49
CA ALA A 310 -7.90 -20.17 18.96
C ALA A 310 -6.80 -21.17 18.56
N LEU A 311 -5.64 -20.66 18.16
CA LEU A 311 -4.44 -21.44 17.93
C LEU A 311 -3.43 -21.16 19.04
N GLU A 312 -3.07 -22.20 19.77
CA GLU A 312 -1.87 -22.21 20.61
C GLU A 312 -0.64 -22.38 19.72
N LEU A 313 0.28 -21.41 19.78
CA LEU A 313 1.51 -21.46 19.00
C LEU A 313 2.45 -22.54 19.55
N PRO A 314 3.18 -23.28 18.69
CA PRO A 314 4.08 -24.36 19.09
C PRO A 314 5.43 -23.83 19.62
N CYS A 315 5.38 -22.92 20.59
CA CYS A 315 6.54 -22.33 21.26
C CYS A 315 6.13 -21.71 22.60
N GLU A 316 7.07 -21.68 23.54
CA GLU A 316 6.89 -20.96 24.80
C GLU A 316 7.22 -19.47 24.61
N TRP A 317 6.59 -18.60 25.42
CA TRP A 317 6.97 -17.17 25.48
C TRP A 317 8.47 -16.98 25.73
N SER A 318 9.07 -17.82 26.56
CA SER A 318 10.50 -17.78 26.86
C SER A 318 11.42 -18.08 25.66
N ASP A 319 10.90 -18.70 24.61
CA ASP A 319 11.64 -18.99 23.38
C ASP A 319 11.62 -17.82 22.39
N LEU A 320 10.76 -16.83 22.60
CA LEU A 320 10.52 -15.73 21.67
C LEU A 320 11.30 -14.48 22.08
N ALA A 321 12.10 -13.96 21.15
CA ALA A 321 12.59 -12.59 21.24
C ALA A 321 11.48 -11.59 20.88
N MET A 322 10.62 -11.97 19.94
CA MET A 322 9.50 -11.16 19.48
C MET A 322 8.44 -12.03 18.80
N LEU A 323 7.17 -11.66 18.97
CA LEU A 323 6.05 -12.17 18.19
C LEU A 323 5.40 -11.00 17.46
N ALA A 324 5.23 -11.12 16.15
CA ALA A 324 4.36 -10.22 15.39
C ALA A 324 3.16 -10.98 14.85
N VAL A 325 2.03 -10.30 14.74
CA VAL A 325 0.81 -10.83 14.14
C VAL A 325 0.46 -9.95 12.95
N VAL A 326 0.37 -10.58 11.79
CA VAL A 326 -0.07 -9.96 10.54
C VAL A 326 -1.52 -10.32 10.31
N ILE A 327 -2.35 -9.31 10.14
CA ILE A 327 -3.77 -9.46 9.82
C ILE A 327 -3.98 -8.78 8.49
N THR A 328 -4.52 -9.49 7.51
CA THR A 328 -4.77 -8.93 6.18
C THR A 328 -6.21 -9.16 5.79
N ASN A 329 -6.88 -8.14 5.28
CA ASN A 329 -8.17 -8.35 4.63
C ASN A 329 -7.94 -8.94 3.24
N ARG A 330 -8.32 -10.21 3.08
CA ARG A 330 -8.17 -10.95 1.82
C ARG A 330 -9.29 -10.67 0.84
N ASP A 331 -10.39 -10.09 1.32
CA ASP A 331 -11.46 -9.60 0.46
C ASP A 331 -11.15 -8.17 0.03
N ALA A 332 -10.35 -8.08 -1.02
CA ALA A 332 -9.94 -6.86 -1.71
C ALA A 332 -11.09 -5.90 -2.12
N PHE A 333 -12.35 -6.32 -1.95
CA PHE A 333 -13.55 -5.65 -2.45
C PHE A 333 -14.66 -5.54 -1.42
N SER A 334 -14.36 -5.85 -0.15
CA SER A 334 -15.25 -5.52 0.96
C SER A 334 -15.09 -4.04 1.33
N PRO A 335 -16.15 -3.34 1.77
CA PRO A 335 -15.97 -2.10 2.54
C PRO A 335 -15.11 -2.38 3.79
N GLU A 336 -14.66 -1.31 4.48
CA GLU A 336 -13.97 -1.38 5.77
C GLU A 336 -14.56 -2.52 6.62
N THR A 337 -13.81 -3.61 6.76
CA THR A 337 -14.23 -4.80 7.48
C THR A 337 -13.74 -4.66 8.91
N GLU A 338 -14.67 -4.68 9.86
CA GLU A 338 -14.33 -4.72 11.29
C GLU A 338 -13.76 -6.09 11.63
N TRP A 339 -12.61 -6.07 12.32
CA TRP A 339 -11.93 -7.26 12.80
C TRP A 339 -11.65 -7.12 14.30
N PHE A 340 -11.62 -8.27 14.99
CA PHE A 340 -11.25 -8.36 16.40
C PHE A 340 -10.22 -9.47 16.53
N VAL A 341 -8.99 -9.16 16.93
CA VAL A 341 -8.01 -10.18 17.34
C VAL A 341 -8.02 -10.25 18.85
N THR A 342 -8.29 -11.45 19.37
CA THR A 342 -8.01 -11.77 20.77
C THR A 342 -6.64 -12.41 20.84
N ILE A 343 -5.75 -11.77 21.58
CA ILE A 343 -4.43 -12.28 21.91
C ILE A 343 -4.51 -12.69 23.38
N ASP A 344 -4.54 -13.99 23.65
CA ASP A 344 -4.41 -14.52 24.99
C ASP A 344 -2.93 -14.87 25.22
N VAL A 345 -2.33 -14.16 26.17
CA VAL A 345 -0.89 -14.15 26.40
C VAL A 345 -0.55 -14.95 27.67
N ASP A 346 -1.54 -15.39 28.46
CA ASP A 346 -1.36 -16.06 29.76
C ASP A 346 -2.14 -17.40 29.91
N GLY A 347 -2.77 -17.90 28.85
CA GLY A 347 -3.32 -19.26 28.80
C GLY A 347 -4.68 -19.45 29.50
N ALA A 348 -5.46 -18.39 29.68
CA ALA A 348 -6.84 -18.46 30.17
C ALA A 348 -7.79 -17.98 29.07
N VAL A 349 -8.26 -18.94 28.27
CA VAL A 349 -9.24 -18.66 27.22
C VAL A 349 -10.62 -18.46 27.83
N ASP A 350 -10.90 -17.27 28.35
CA ASP A 350 -12.27 -16.76 28.29
C ASP A 350 -12.44 -16.17 26.88
N VAL A 351 -12.90 -17.01 25.94
CA VAL A 351 -13.46 -16.50 24.68
C VAL A 351 -14.67 -15.67 25.08
N LEU A 352 -14.45 -14.37 25.32
CA LEU A 352 -15.54 -13.42 25.41
C LEU A 352 -16.18 -13.37 24.02
N ASP A 353 -17.28 -14.10 23.87
CA ASP A 353 -18.24 -13.90 22.80
C ASP A 353 -18.67 -12.42 22.83
N PRO A 354 -18.33 -11.61 21.81
CA PRO A 354 -18.49 -10.16 21.83
C PRO A 354 -19.89 -9.74 21.35
N GLU A 355 -20.95 -10.46 21.73
CA GLU A 355 -22.30 -9.88 21.66
C GLU A 355 -22.42 -8.75 22.72
N GLY A 356 -21.81 -7.59 22.43
CA GLY A 356 -21.89 -6.38 23.24
C GLY A 356 -20.59 -5.65 23.53
N ALA A 357 -19.42 -6.18 23.14
CA ALA A 357 -18.14 -5.48 23.34
C ALA A 357 -17.93 -4.43 22.25
N VAL A 358 -17.93 -3.15 22.62
CA VAL A 358 -17.73 -2.03 21.67
C VAL A 358 -16.23 -1.73 21.56
N PRO A 359 -15.58 -1.82 20.38
CA PRO A 359 -14.13 -1.67 20.26
C PRO A 359 -13.62 -0.24 20.51
N PHE A 360 -12.32 -0.05 20.75
CA PHE A 360 -11.69 1.26 20.54
C PHE A 360 -11.55 1.47 19.03
N ALA A 361 -12.27 2.44 18.48
CA ALA A 361 -12.20 2.74 17.05
C ALA A 361 -12.44 4.23 16.82
N LEU A 362 -11.72 4.82 15.87
CA LEU A 362 -12.00 6.14 15.32
C LEU A 362 -12.52 5.95 13.89
N ALA A 363 -13.71 6.45 13.57
CA ALA A 363 -14.31 6.29 12.25
C ALA A 363 -13.95 7.46 11.34
N ALA A 364 -13.94 7.23 10.02
CA ALA A 364 -13.76 8.29 9.03
C ALA A 364 -14.78 9.44 9.22
N PRO A 365 -14.37 10.71 8.96
CA PRO A 365 -15.25 11.85 9.16
C PRO A 365 -16.43 11.80 8.20
N ARG A 366 -17.63 12.17 8.66
CA ARG A 366 -18.82 12.23 7.79
C ARG A 366 -19.55 13.57 7.91
N PRO A 367 -19.68 14.34 6.80
CA PRO A 367 -19.11 14.09 5.47
C PRO A 367 -17.59 14.34 5.41
N ASN A 368 -16.91 13.74 4.42
CA ASN A 368 -15.54 14.07 4.04
C ASN A 368 -15.39 13.87 2.51
N PRO A 369 -15.09 14.91 1.72
CA PRO A 369 -14.80 16.30 2.11
C PRO A 369 -16.04 17.04 2.69
N PHE A 370 -15.84 18.12 3.44
CA PHE A 370 -16.94 18.89 4.05
C PHE A 370 -16.76 20.41 3.89
N ARG A 371 -17.86 21.18 3.82
CA ARG A 371 -17.83 22.66 3.69
C ARG A 371 -18.22 23.43 4.95
N GLY A 372 -18.84 22.76 5.93
CA GLY A 372 -19.36 23.39 7.14
C GLY A 372 -18.90 22.65 8.39
N SER A 373 -19.47 21.46 8.61
CA SER A 373 -19.06 20.61 9.72
C SER A 373 -18.93 19.16 9.31
N THR A 374 -18.11 18.42 10.05
CA THR A 374 -18.00 16.96 9.93
C THR A 374 -18.18 16.30 11.29
N ALA A 375 -18.83 15.14 11.30
CA ALA A 375 -18.96 14.28 12.47
C ALA A 375 -17.75 13.34 12.57
N LEU A 376 -17.15 13.30 13.76
CA LEU A 376 -16.06 12.42 14.14
C LEU A 376 -16.64 11.40 15.13
N ALA A 377 -17.01 10.24 14.60
CA ALA A 377 -17.53 9.15 15.40
C ALA A 377 -16.37 8.28 15.91
N PHE A 378 -16.49 7.81 17.14
CA PHE A 378 -15.54 6.90 17.75
C PHE A 378 -16.22 6.00 18.76
N SER A 379 -15.56 4.94 19.19
CA SER A 379 -16.07 4.07 20.23
C SER A 379 -15.01 3.77 21.29
N LEU A 380 -15.46 3.52 22.51
CA LEU A 380 -14.61 3.21 23.66
C LEU A 380 -14.94 1.82 24.20
N PRO A 381 -13.93 0.97 24.47
CA PRO A 381 -14.12 -0.37 25.02
C PRO A 381 -14.44 -0.38 26.50
N ARG A 382 -14.06 0.69 27.21
CA ARG A 382 -14.34 0.89 28.62
C ARG A 382 -14.41 2.38 28.91
N GLU A 383 -15.00 2.71 30.06
CA GLU A 383 -14.99 4.07 30.55
C GLU A 383 -13.54 4.57 30.71
N SER A 384 -13.24 5.75 30.17
CA SER A 384 -11.88 6.27 30.10
C SER A 384 -11.84 7.78 29.88
N ASP A 385 -10.71 8.41 30.23
CA ASP A 385 -10.46 9.82 29.95
C ASP A 385 -10.06 9.99 28.48
N VAL A 386 -10.85 10.76 27.75
CA VAL A 386 -10.70 10.93 26.30
C VAL A 386 -10.14 12.29 25.95
N ARG A 387 -9.23 12.33 24.98
CA ARG A 387 -8.83 13.55 24.27
C ARG A 387 -9.09 13.37 22.79
N LEU A 388 -9.76 14.34 22.19
CA LEU A 388 -10.01 14.38 20.75
C LEU A 388 -9.62 15.77 20.25
N ALA A 389 -8.62 15.82 19.38
CA ALA A 389 -8.04 17.08 18.91
C ALA A 389 -7.81 17.07 17.40
N VAL A 390 -7.90 18.24 16.78
CA VAL A 390 -7.69 18.50 15.35
C VAL A 390 -6.37 19.25 15.18
N PHE A 391 -5.60 18.86 14.17
CA PHE A 391 -4.27 19.37 13.83
C PHE A 391 -4.21 19.74 12.35
N ASP A 392 -3.40 20.73 12.01
CA ASP A 392 -3.06 21.02 10.61
C ASP A 392 -1.93 20.09 10.11
N VAL A 393 -1.58 20.20 8.83
CA VAL A 393 -0.53 19.37 8.19
C VAL A 393 0.86 19.51 8.83
N SER A 394 1.12 20.58 9.57
CA SER A 394 2.39 20.78 10.29
C SER A 394 2.40 20.14 11.68
N GLY A 395 1.30 19.48 12.06
CA GLY A 395 1.11 18.92 13.40
C GLY A 395 0.74 19.97 14.45
N ARG A 396 0.47 21.22 14.04
CA ARG A 396 0.03 22.27 14.96
C ARG A 396 -1.42 22.03 15.36
N LEU A 397 -1.69 22.09 16.66
CA LEU A 397 -3.03 21.98 17.21
C LEU A 397 -3.92 23.12 16.68
N VAL A 398 -5.06 22.76 16.12
CA VAL A 398 -6.08 23.67 15.59
C VAL A 398 -7.25 23.78 16.57
N ARG A 399 -7.76 22.65 17.06
CA ARG A 399 -8.95 22.63 17.92
C ARG A 399 -8.97 21.40 18.84
N ARG A 400 -9.23 21.59 20.14
CA ARG A 400 -9.65 20.50 21.02
C ARG A 400 -11.17 20.36 20.97
N LEU A 401 -11.65 19.14 20.72
CA LEU A 401 -13.07 18.77 20.74
C LEU A 401 -13.44 18.05 22.04
N ILE A 402 -12.48 17.32 22.62
CA ILE A 402 -12.54 16.75 23.96
C ILE A 402 -11.16 16.94 24.58
N ASP A 403 -11.09 17.43 25.83
CA ASP A 403 -9.84 17.66 26.55
C ASP A 403 -9.86 17.02 27.94
N GLY A 404 -9.78 15.69 27.98
CA GLY A 404 -9.75 14.91 29.22
C GLY A 404 -11.13 14.67 29.83
N GLU A 405 -12.17 14.56 29.00
CA GLU A 405 -13.52 14.20 29.47
C GLU A 405 -13.59 12.69 29.70
N ARG A 406 -14.11 12.27 30.86
CA ARG A 406 -14.34 10.85 31.16
C ARG A 406 -15.65 10.39 30.52
N LEU A 407 -15.55 9.50 29.53
CA LEU A 407 -16.68 9.03 28.74
C LEU A 407 -16.96 7.55 29.02
N PRO A 408 -18.24 7.10 29.07
CA PRO A 408 -18.60 5.70 29.26
C PRO A 408 -18.17 4.84 28.07
N ALA A 409 -18.10 3.52 28.28
CA ALA A 409 -17.95 2.57 27.18
C ALA A 409 -19.09 2.72 26.15
N GLY A 410 -18.79 2.47 24.87
CA GLY A 410 -19.76 2.56 23.79
C GLY A 410 -19.43 3.60 22.72
N PRO A 411 -20.35 3.82 21.77
CA PRO A 411 -20.17 4.76 20.67
C PRO A 411 -20.35 6.21 21.13
N HIS A 412 -19.56 7.10 20.54
CA HIS A 412 -19.53 8.54 20.77
C HIS A 412 -19.39 9.28 19.45
N GLU A 413 -19.84 10.53 19.42
CA GLU A 413 -19.64 11.43 18.29
C GLU A 413 -19.27 12.82 18.81
N ARG A 414 -18.36 13.49 18.10
CA ARG A 414 -18.12 14.92 18.23
C ARG A 414 -18.11 15.57 16.86
N ARG A 415 -18.52 16.83 16.79
CA ARG A 415 -18.58 17.58 15.55
C ARG A 415 -17.50 18.65 15.53
N TRP A 416 -16.78 18.74 14.42
CA TRP A 416 -15.92 19.88 14.14
C TRP A 416 -16.58 20.75 13.07
N ASP A 417 -16.63 22.04 13.30
CA ASP A 417 -17.27 23.07 12.46
C ASP A 417 -16.25 23.85 11.61
N GLY A 418 -15.02 23.34 11.50
CA GLY A 418 -13.97 24.00 10.76
C GLY A 418 -13.43 25.27 11.44
N THR A 419 -13.58 25.42 12.76
CA THR A 419 -13.01 26.56 13.52
C THR A 419 -11.84 26.17 14.42
N ASP A 420 -10.93 27.11 14.68
CA ASP A 420 -9.83 26.98 15.64
C ASP A 420 -10.28 27.21 17.10
N GLU A 421 -9.36 27.13 18.07
CA GLU A 421 -9.67 27.31 19.50
C GLU A 421 -10.28 28.67 19.86
N VAL A 422 -10.06 29.71 19.04
CA VAL A 422 -10.58 31.07 19.27
C VAL A 422 -11.77 31.40 18.37
N GLY A 423 -12.35 30.40 17.70
CA GLY A 423 -13.57 30.52 16.89
C GLY A 423 -13.34 31.11 15.50
N ARG A 424 -12.08 31.21 15.04
CA ARG A 424 -11.79 31.65 13.66
C ARG A 424 -11.92 30.48 12.71
N THR A 425 -12.43 30.75 11.51
CA THR A 425 -12.53 29.75 10.45
C THR A 425 -11.15 29.29 10.00
N ALA A 426 -10.95 27.97 10.02
CA ALA A 426 -9.76 27.31 9.51
C ALA A 426 -9.70 27.42 7.98
N ALA A 427 -8.49 27.46 7.41
CA ALA A 427 -8.32 27.54 5.96
C ALA A 427 -8.79 26.24 5.28
N PRO A 428 -9.30 26.28 4.04
CA PRO A 428 -9.50 25.05 3.26
C PRO A 428 -8.20 24.26 3.15
N GLY A 429 -8.27 22.95 3.29
CA GLY A 429 -7.08 22.12 3.29
C GLY A 429 -7.25 20.83 4.06
N VAL A 430 -6.14 20.10 4.14
CA VAL A 430 -6.03 18.82 4.85
C VAL A 430 -5.82 19.08 6.33
N TYR A 431 -6.55 18.33 7.15
CA TYR A 431 -6.41 18.31 8.60
C TYR A 431 -6.34 16.87 9.09
N TYR A 432 -5.79 16.69 10.28
CA TYR A 432 -5.76 15.42 10.99
C TYR A 432 -6.53 15.56 12.29
N TYR A 433 -7.20 14.51 12.74
CA TYR A 433 -7.77 14.44 14.08
C TYR A 433 -7.25 13.21 14.79
N ARG A 434 -6.98 13.37 16.08
CA ARG A 434 -6.40 12.33 16.94
C ARG A 434 -7.31 12.10 18.12
N LEU A 435 -7.68 10.85 18.33
CA LEU A 435 -8.36 10.36 19.52
C LEU A 435 -7.31 9.71 20.43
N GLN A 436 -7.35 10.02 21.71
CA GLN A 436 -6.55 9.38 22.75
C GLN A 436 -7.46 8.97 23.91
N SER A 437 -7.22 7.78 24.46
CA SER A 437 -7.99 7.20 25.56
C SER A 437 -7.12 6.21 26.33
N GLY A 438 -6.56 6.63 27.47
CA GLY A 438 -5.55 5.82 28.17
C GLY A 438 -4.35 5.52 27.27
N GLU A 439 -4.07 4.24 27.03
CA GLU A 439 -3.00 3.80 26.13
C GLU A 439 -3.41 3.76 24.65
N TYR A 440 -4.70 3.89 24.35
CA TYR A 440 -5.19 3.88 22.97
C TYR A 440 -5.01 5.25 22.33
N SER A 441 -4.48 5.28 21.11
CA SER A 441 -4.38 6.48 20.30
C SER A 441 -4.59 6.13 18.83
N ASP A 442 -5.44 6.88 18.13
CA ASP A 442 -5.69 6.72 16.71
C ASP A 442 -5.77 8.11 16.06
N SER A 443 -5.31 8.24 14.81
CA SER A 443 -5.34 9.50 14.05
C SER A 443 -5.84 9.26 12.64
N ARG A 444 -6.73 10.13 12.15
CA ARG A 444 -7.26 10.06 10.79
C ARG A 444 -7.23 11.41 10.10
N ARG A 445 -7.28 11.40 8.77
CA ARG A 445 -7.24 12.59 7.90
C ARG A 445 -8.65 13.05 7.50
N MET A 446 -8.81 14.35 7.28
CA MET A 446 -10.03 14.96 6.73
C MET A 446 -9.73 16.16 5.81
N LEU A 447 -10.63 16.46 4.88
CA LEU A 447 -10.52 17.55 3.92
C LEU A 447 -11.64 18.60 4.13
N LEU A 448 -11.24 19.81 4.53
CA LEU A 448 -12.12 20.98 4.63
C LEU A 448 -12.14 21.74 3.30
N LEU A 449 -13.33 21.92 2.76
CA LEU A 449 -13.64 22.73 1.58
C LEU A 449 -14.31 24.05 1.96
N ARG A 450 -14.36 24.97 1.00
CA ARG A 450 -15.27 26.13 1.02
C ARG A 450 -16.45 25.88 0.11
#